data_AF-A0AAW9S7T9-F1
#
_entry.id   AF-A0AAW9S7T9-F1
#
_cell.length_a   1.000
_cell.length_b   1.000
_cell.length_c   1.000
_cell.angle_alpha   90.00
_cell.angle_beta   90.00
_cell.angle_gamma   90.00
#
_symmetry.space_group_name_H-M   'P 1'
#
loop_
_entity.id
_entity.type
_entity.pdbx_description
1 polymer ?
#
loop_
_entity_poly.entity_id
_entity_poly.type
_entity_poly.pdbx_seq_one_letter_code
_entity_poly.pdbx_strand_id
1 'polypeptide(L)'
;MDKADWAFIVAIGSAAFTGWQAYSGHVVAKITRDSAKRKAPAFEVSSQPFSKFEGWRFVSIAARNFEPVSVQIERLKYAKPGVVLLHEDAQFVGKPHSYPITEVDALPEERAAREISYRFRLGAGGEQEYKGDAGHTPRPTIYLRLFAKGNFDPKHLHVEWHWADGQKK
;
A
#
# COMPACT_ATOMS: atom_id res chain seq x y z
N MET A 1 -11.04 61.31 20.40
CA MET A 1 -10.24 60.09 20.27
C MET A 1 -8.80 60.47 20.51
N ASP A 2 -8.25 60.04 21.63
CA ASP A 2 -6.94 60.47 22.14
C ASP A 2 -5.81 59.67 21.47
N LYS A 3 -4.57 60.16 21.56
CA LYS A 3 -3.38 59.46 21.04
C LYS A 3 -3.21 58.08 21.68
N ALA A 4 -3.66 57.91 22.93
CA ALA A 4 -3.67 56.64 23.63
C ALA A 4 -4.63 55.62 23.00
N ASP A 5 -5.80 56.06 22.50
CA ASP A 5 -6.77 55.19 21.82
C ASP A 5 -6.20 54.66 20.51
N TRP A 6 -5.50 55.52 19.77
CA TRP A 6 -4.82 55.13 18.53
C TRP A 6 -3.67 54.14 18.78
N ALA A 7 -2.87 54.36 19.82
CA ALA A 7 -1.80 53.42 20.20
C ALA A 7 -2.36 52.04 20.59
N PHE A 8 -3.49 52.02 21.29
CA PHE A 8 -4.16 50.77 21.69
C PHE A 8 -4.70 50.00 20.48
N ILE A 9 -5.32 50.68 19.51
CA ILE A 9 -5.82 50.05 18.27
C ILE A 9 -4.66 49.47 17.46
N VAL A 10 -3.55 50.22 17.33
CA VAL A 10 -2.35 49.73 16.64
C VAL A 10 -1.77 48.51 17.35
N ALA A 11 -1.67 48.52 18.68
CA ALA A 11 -1.17 47.39 19.46
C ALA A 11 -2.03 46.13 19.27
N ILE A 12 -3.37 46.26 19.29
CA ILE A 12 -4.28 45.14 19.03
C ILE A 12 -4.13 44.64 17.59
N GLY A 13 -4.06 45.55 16.61
CA GLY A 13 -3.86 45.20 15.20
C GLY A 13 -2.56 44.43 14.97
N SER A 14 -1.45 44.89 15.58
CA SER A 14 -0.17 44.20 15.54
C SER A 14 -0.22 42.82 16.22
N ALA A 15 -0.84 42.71 17.40
CA ALA A 15 -0.99 41.44 18.10
C ALA A 15 -1.83 40.43 17.30
N ALA A 16 -2.93 40.88 16.70
CA ALA A 16 -3.77 40.06 15.83
C ALA A 16 -3.02 39.60 14.58
N PHE A 17 -2.25 40.49 13.95
CA PHE A 17 -1.42 40.17 12.79
C PHE A 17 -0.34 39.13 13.13
N THR A 18 0.37 39.30 14.24
CA THR A 18 1.37 38.34 14.72
C THR A 18 0.73 36.99 15.06
N GLY A 19 -0.45 36.98 15.70
CA GLY A 19 -1.21 35.75 15.97
C GLY A 19 -1.62 35.01 14.69
N TRP A 20 -2.06 35.75 13.66
CA TRP A 20 -2.37 35.19 12.35
C TRP A 20 -1.14 34.62 11.63
N GLN A 21 0.00 35.30 11.69
CA GLN A 21 1.25 34.81 11.12
C GLN A 21 1.73 33.52 11.81
N ALA A 22 1.64 33.44 13.14
CA ALA A 22 1.99 32.23 13.88
C ALA A 22 1.07 31.05 13.52
N TYR A 23 -0.24 31.29 13.43
CA TYR A 23 -1.21 30.26 13.04
C TYR A 23 -0.99 29.77 11.60
N SER A 24 -0.83 30.69 10.65
CA SER A 24 -0.58 30.33 9.24
C SER A 24 0.74 29.58 9.08
N GLY A 25 1.81 30.00 9.78
CA GLY A 25 3.07 29.26 9.84
C GLY A 25 2.92 27.84 10.39
N HIS A 26 2.13 27.65 11.46
CA HIS A 26 1.84 26.33 12.01
C HIS A 26 1.05 25.44 11.03
N VAL A 27 0.06 26.00 10.33
CA VAL A 27 -0.71 25.27 9.30
C VAL A 27 0.19 24.86 8.14
N VAL A 28 1.02 25.77 7.64
CA VAL A 28 1.98 25.47 6.56
C VAL A 28 2.98 24.41 7.01
N ALA A 29 3.58 24.55 8.21
CA ALA A 29 4.51 23.55 8.75
C ALA A 29 3.86 22.17 8.89
N LYS A 30 2.59 22.11 9.31
CA LYS A 30 1.82 20.86 9.37
C LYS A 30 1.62 20.25 7.98
N ILE A 31 1.19 21.04 7.00
CA ILE A 31 1.00 20.60 5.61
C ILE A 31 2.33 20.13 5.01
N THR A 32 3.42 20.90 5.18
CA THR A 32 4.75 20.53 4.71
C THR A 32 5.22 19.24 5.37
N ARG A 33 5.04 19.09 6.69
CA ARG A 33 5.38 17.86 7.42
C ARG A 33 4.57 16.65 6.94
N ASP A 34 3.28 16.83 6.69
CA ASP A 34 2.42 15.76 6.18
C ASP A 34 2.75 15.41 4.71
N SER A 35 3.15 16.39 3.90
CA SER A 35 3.62 16.17 2.53
C SER A 35 5.01 15.51 2.45
N ALA A 36 5.83 15.68 3.49
CA ALA A 36 7.15 15.05 3.62
C ALA A 36 7.07 13.60 4.14
N LYS A 37 5.90 13.14 4.60
CA LYS A 37 5.71 11.73 4.94
C LYS A 37 5.66 10.90 3.66
N ARG A 38 6.46 9.84 3.62
CA ARG A 38 6.47 8.87 2.51
C ARG A 38 5.07 8.31 2.29
N LYS A 39 4.65 8.23 1.03
CA LYS A 39 3.39 7.63 0.64
C LYS A 39 3.50 6.12 0.80
N ALA A 40 2.55 5.52 1.52
CA ALA A 40 2.47 4.07 1.59
C ALA A 40 2.27 3.46 0.19
N PRO A 41 2.83 2.27 -0.08
CA PRO A 41 2.49 1.51 -1.27
C PRO A 41 1.00 1.18 -1.31
N ALA A 42 0.44 1.14 -2.51
CA ALA A 42 -0.95 0.71 -2.73
C ALA A 42 -1.01 -0.81 -2.95
N PHE A 43 -2.02 -1.45 -2.37
CA PHE A 43 -2.32 -2.87 -2.56
C PHE A 43 -3.75 -3.01 -3.08
N GLU A 44 -3.88 -3.50 -4.30
CA GLU A 44 -5.17 -3.81 -4.93
C GLU A 44 -5.38 -5.31 -4.90
N VAL A 45 -6.40 -5.78 -4.17
CA VAL A 45 -6.69 -7.20 -3.98
C VAL A 45 -7.94 -7.57 -4.76
N SER A 46 -7.83 -8.54 -5.66
CA SER A 46 -8.95 -9.14 -6.37
C SER A 46 -9.08 -10.62 -6.04
N SER A 47 -10.30 -11.16 -6.05
CA SER A 47 -10.53 -12.59 -5.86
C SER A 47 -11.58 -13.11 -6.82
N GLN A 48 -11.37 -14.32 -7.32
CA GLN A 48 -12.30 -15.02 -8.19
C GLN A 48 -12.43 -16.48 -7.75
N PRO A 49 -13.62 -17.10 -7.88
CA PRO A 49 -13.79 -18.53 -7.64
C PRO A 49 -12.80 -19.35 -8.48
N PHE A 50 -12.21 -20.39 -7.89
CA PHE A 50 -11.32 -21.28 -8.62
C PHE A 50 -12.08 -22.52 -9.08
N SER A 51 -12.39 -22.59 -10.38
CA SER A 51 -13.30 -23.62 -10.92
C SER A 51 -12.82 -25.06 -10.75
N LYS A 52 -11.52 -25.30 -10.57
CA LYS A 52 -10.96 -26.65 -10.40
C LYS A 52 -11.17 -27.24 -9.00
N PHE A 53 -11.28 -26.40 -7.96
CA PHE A 53 -11.42 -26.86 -6.58
C PHE A 53 -12.55 -26.12 -5.88
N GLU A 54 -13.59 -26.85 -5.49
CA GLU A 54 -14.75 -26.29 -4.82
C GLU A 54 -14.36 -25.62 -3.49
N GLY A 55 -14.95 -24.47 -3.21
CA GLY A 55 -14.68 -23.69 -1.98
C GLY A 55 -13.36 -22.93 -1.99
N TRP A 56 -12.54 -23.07 -3.03
CA TRP A 56 -11.30 -22.31 -3.22
C TRP A 56 -11.49 -21.12 -4.14
N ARG A 57 -10.69 -20.08 -3.87
CA ARG A 57 -10.65 -18.83 -4.62
C ARG A 57 -9.22 -18.53 -4.99
N PHE A 58 -9.03 -18.05 -6.21
CA PHE A 58 -7.78 -17.46 -6.64
C PHE A 58 -7.77 -15.98 -6.23
N VAL A 59 -6.71 -15.55 -5.55
CA VAL A 59 -6.53 -14.18 -5.07
C VAL A 59 -5.29 -13.59 -5.73
N SER A 60 -5.45 -12.41 -6.31
CA SER A 60 -4.37 -11.64 -6.92
C SER A 60 -4.20 -10.33 -6.17
N ILE A 61 -2.96 -9.99 -5.82
CA ILE A 61 -2.60 -8.77 -5.12
C ILE A 61 -1.65 -7.99 -6.01
N ALA A 62 -2.10 -6.85 -6.53
CA ALA A 62 -1.24 -5.91 -7.23
C ALA A 62 -0.68 -4.91 -6.21
N ALA A 63 0.63 -4.96 -5.97
CA ALA A 63 1.36 -4.04 -5.09
C ALA A 63 2.08 -2.97 -5.92
N ARG A 64 1.83 -1.69 -5.63
CA ARG A 64 2.41 -0.54 -6.35
C ARG A 64 3.21 0.35 -5.42
N ASN A 65 4.43 0.69 -5.81
CA ASN A 65 5.27 1.64 -5.07
C ASN A 65 5.24 3.03 -5.72
N PHE A 66 5.25 4.05 -4.88
CA PHE A 66 5.21 5.46 -5.28
C PHE A 66 6.44 6.25 -4.85
N GLU A 67 7.29 5.65 -4.03
CA GLU A 67 8.45 6.30 -3.42
C GLU A 67 9.74 5.80 -4.06
N PRO A 68 10.80 6.62 -4.17
CA PRO A 68 12.09 6.24 -4.76
C PRO A 68 12.90 5.24 -3.90
N VAL A 69 12.25 4.57 -2.96
CA VAL A 69 12.83 3.58 -2.06
C VAL A 69 12.06 2.28 -2.25
N SER A 70 12.76 1.15 -2.39
CA SER A 70 12.13 -0.16 -2.54
C SER A 70 11.31 -0.53 -1.29
N VAL A 71 10.29 -1.36 -1.49
CA VAL A 71 9.45 -1.91 -0.43
C VAL A 71 9.70 -3.41 -0.33
N GLN A 72 9.89 -3.92 0.88
CA GLN A 72 9.94 -5.36 1.14
C GLN A 72 8.59 -5.83 1.68
N ILE A 73 7.95 -6.77 0.99
CA ILE A 73 6.74 -7.44 1.45
C ILE A 73 7.17 -8.67 2.24
N GLU A 74 6.76 -8.74 3.50
CA GLU A 74 7.18 -9.78 4.44
C GLU A 74 6.11 -10.85 4.67
N ARG A 75 4.84 -10.45 4.79
CA ARG A 75 3.78 -11.39 5.17
C ARG A 75 2.43 -10.98 4.62
N LEU A 76 1.61 -11.99 4.40
CA LEU A 76 0.19 -11.87 4.15
C LEU A 76 -0.56 -12.54 5.29
N LYS A 77 -1.46 -11.78 5.93
CA LYS A 77 -2.22 -12.25 7.09
C LYS A 77 -3.70 -12.02 6.89
N TYR A 78 -4.52 -13.02 7.18
CA TYR A 78 -5.97 -12.88 7.14
C TYR A 78 -6.55 -12.78 8.56
N ALA A 79 -7.28 -11.69 8.82
CA ALA A 79 -7.76 -11.38 10.17
C ALA A 79 -8.85 -12.33 10.67
N LYS A 80 -9.80 -12.72 9.80
CA LYS A 80 -10.95 -13.54 10.20
C LYS A 80 -10.58 -15.03 10.32
N PRO A 81 -11.16 -15.76 11.29
CA PRO A 81 -11.02 -17.22 11.37
C PRO A 81 -11.80 -17.91 10.24
N GLY A 82 -11.49 -19.18 9.97
CA GLY A 82 -12.19 -20.00 8.97
C GLY A 82 -11.76 -19.78 7.52
N VAL A 83 -10.78 -18.90 7.29
CA VAL A 83 -10.11 -18.74 6.00
C VAL A 83 -8.66 -19.14 6.13
N VAL A 84 -8.21 -19.96 5.20
CA VAL A 84 -6.81 -20.34 5.05
C VAL A 84 -6.31 -19.86 3.71
N LEU A 85 -5.04 -19.49 3.68
CA LEU A 85 -4.32 -19.04 2.51
C LEU A 85 -3.28 -20.11 2.14
N LEU A 86 -3.03 -20.28 0.85
CA LEU A 86 -1.98 -21.12 0.32
C LEU A 86 -1.19 -20.33 -0.71
N HIS A 87 0.13 -20.34 -0.57
CA HIS A 87 1.05 -19.66 -1.48
C HIS A 87 1.06 -20.37 -2.83
N GLU A 88 0.76 -19.65 -3.92
CA GLU A 88 1.20 -20.05 -5.25
C GLU A 88 2.55 -19.38 -5.47
N ASP A 89 3.58 -20.12 -5.89
CA ASP A 89 4.92 -19.55 -6.11
C ASP A 89 4.81 -18.23 -6.88
N ALA A 90 5.20 -17.12 -6.24
CA ALA A 90 4.94 -15.80 -6.79
C ALA A 90 5.79 -15.61 -8.06
N GLN A 91 5.12 -15.53 -9.21
CA GLN A 91 5.77 -15.35 -10.50
C GLN A 91 5.89 -13.86 -10.83
N PHE A 92 7.11 -13.43 -11.17
CA PHE A 92 7.36 -12.15 -11.83
C PHE A 92 6.78 -12.19 -13.24
N VAL A 93 5.53 -11.76 -13.43
CA VAL A 93 4.97 -11.59 -14.78
C VAL A 93 4.25 -10.25 -14.87
N GLY A 94 4.75 -9.40 -15.76
CA GLY A 94 4.34 -8.01 -15.97
C GLY A 94 2.91 -7.78 -16.51
N LYS A 95 1.99 -8.74 -16.35
CA LYS A 95 0.56 -8.54 -16.65
C LYS A 95 -0.33 -9.30 -15.67
N PRO A 96 -1.50 -8.74 -15.30
CA PRO A 96 -2.54 -9.45 -14.54
C PRO A 96 -3.26 -10.54 -15.37
N HIS A 97 -2.69 -11.02 -16.47
CA HIS A 97 -3.41 -11.91 -17.40
C HIS A 97 -3.29 -13.40 -17.08
N SER A 98 -4.46 -14.01 -17.17
CA SER A 98 -4.84 -15.41 -17.24
C SER A 98 -3.83 -16.30 -17.96
N TYR A 99 -2.97 -16.96 -17.21
CA TYR A 99 -2.51 -18.27 -17.64
C TYR A 99 -3.33 -19.32 -16.88
N PRO A 100 -3.84 -20.36 -17.57
CA PRO A 100 -4.53 -21.44 -16.90
C PRO A 100 -3.52 -22.09 -15.97
N ILE A 101 -3.88 -22.22 -14.70
CA ILE A 101 -3.12 -22.98 -13.71
C ILE A 101 -2.86 -24.35 -14.33
N THR A 102 -1.62 -24.56 -14.75
CA THR A 102 -1.13 -25.85 -15.25
C THR A 102 -1.23 -26.80 -14.06
N GLU A 103 -2.17 -27.73 -14.15
CA GLU A 103 -2.06 -29.07 -13.55
C GLU A 103 -1.60 -29.13 -12.08
N VAL A 104 -2.16 -28.31 -11.19
CA VAL A 104 -2.12 -28.66 -9.77
C VAL A 104 -3.23 -29.68 -9.54
N ASP A 105 -2.89 -30.97 -9.62
CA ASP A 105 -3.84 -32.09 -9.44
C ASP A 105 -4.43 -32.14 -8.03
N ALA A 106 -3.76 -31.55 -7.03
CA ALA A 106 -4.28 -31.38 -5.68
C ALA A 106 -3.66 -30.17 -4.97
N LEU A 107 -4.48 -29.38 -4.29
CA LEU A 107 -4.01 -28.33 -3.38
C LEU A 107 -3.58 -28.98 -2.04
N PRO A 108 -2.34 -28.79 -1.57
CA PRO A 108 -1.88 -29.36 -0.30
C PRO A 108 -2.49 -28.60 0.88
N GLU A 109 -3.66 -29.04 1.36
CA GLU A 109 -4.40 -28.38 2.46
C GLU A 109 -3.56 -28.27 3.75
N GLU A 110 -2.64 -29.20 3.98
CA GLU A 110 -1.72 -29.20 5.12
C GLU A 110 -0.77 -27.99 5.15
N ARG A 111 -0.52 -27.36 3.99
CA ARG A 111 0.30 -26.15 3.87
C ARG A 111 -0.54 -24.87 3.99
N ALA A 112 -1.87 -25.00 4.07
CA ALA A 112 -2.75 -23.85 4.15
C ALA A 112 -2.65 -23.23 5.56
N ALA A 113 -2.31 -21.94 5.59
CA ALA A 113 -2.09 -21.21 6.83
C ALA A 113 -2.87 -19.90 6.82
N ARG A 114 -3.18 -19.37 8.00
CA ARG A 114 -3.82 -18.04 8.14
C ARG A 114 -2.85 -16.88 7.87
N GLU A 115 -1.56 -17.17 7.93
CA GLU A 115 -0.45 -16.25 7.72
C GLU A 115 0.59 -16.95 6.83
N ILE A 116 1.04 -16.26 5.79
CA ILE A 116 2.08 -16.73 4.88
C ILE A 116 3.22 -15.72 4.89
N SER A 117 4.44 -16.22 5.07
CA SER A 117 5.65 -15.40 4.92
C SER A 117 6.02 -15.30 3.44
N TYR A 118 6.18 -14.06 2.96
CA TYR A 118 6.68 -13.71 1.64
C TYR A 118 8.03 -12.99 1.81
N ARG A 119 8.97 -13.18 0.90
CA ARG A 119 10.18 -12.33 0.85
C ARG A 119 10.31 -11.76 -0.55
N PHE A 120 9.43 -10.80 -0.86
CA PHE A 120 9.45 -10.14 -2.16
C PHE A 120 9.86 -8.67 -2.02
N ARG A 121 10.75 -8.25 -2.91
CA ARG A 121 11.17 -6.85 -3.04
C ARG A 121 10.42 -6.21 -4.19
N LEU A 122 9.63 -5.19 -3.89
CA LEU A 122 9.05 -4.26 -4.84
C LEU A 122 10.05 -3.12 -5.08
N GLY A 123 10.45 -2.93 -6.35
CA GLY A 123 11.43 -1.92 -6.74
C GLY A 123 11.05 -0.49 -6.34
N ALA A 124 12.03 0.42 -6.40
CA ALA A 124 11.81 1.83 -6.12
C ALA A 124 10.87 2.44 -7.18
N GLY A 125 9.97 3.33 -6.76
CA GLY A 125 9.15 4.14 -7.65
C GLY A 125 10.03 4.95 -8.60
N GLY A 126 9.99 4.60 -9.88
CA GLY A 126 10.87 5.15 -10.93
C GLY A 126 11.73 4.08 -11.61
N GLU A 127 12.00 2.95 -10.94
CA GLU A 127 12.56 1.75 -11.59
C GLU A 127 11.45 1.12 -12.45
N GLN A 128 11.55 1.30 -13.77
CA GLN A 128 10.68 0.62 -14.73
C GLN A 128 11.29 -0.74 -15.08
N GLU A 129 10.60 -1.84 -14.75
CA GLU A 129 10.91 -3.15 -15.33
C GLU A 129 10.50 -3.25 -16.82
N TYR A 130 9.77 -2.25 -17.36
CA TYR A 130 9.39 -2.19 -18.76
C TYR A 130 9.49 -0.76 -19.30
N LYS A 131 10.42 -0.54 -20.25
CA LYS A 131 10.55 0.72 -21.00
C LYS A 131 9.24 1.03 -21.73
N GLY A 132 8.60 2.11 -21.33
CA GLY A 132 7.56 2.77 -22.13
C GLY A 132 7.68 4.27 -21.95
N ASP A 133 8.12 4.98 -22.97
CA ASP A 133 8.42 6.43 -22.98
C ASP A 133 7.19 7.36 -22.83
N ALA A 134 6.04 6.87 -22.39
CA ALA A 134 4.83 7.67 -22.19
C ALA A 134 4.65 8.10 -20.73
N GLY A 135 4.14 9.30 -20.44
CA GLY A 135 3.81 9.76 -19.07
C GLY A 135 2.73 8.94 -18.32
N HIS A 136 2.34 7.80 -18.88
CA HIS A 136 1.40 6.81 -18.35
C HIS A 136 2.07 5.47 -18.06
N THR A 137 3.42 5.37 -18.07
CA THR A 137 4.13 4.10 -17.92
C THR A 137 3.73 3.41 -16.61
N PRO A 138 3.50 2.08 -16.62
CA PRO A 138 3.22 1.33 -15.41
C PRO A 138 4.37 1.49 -14.41
N ARG A 139 4.05 2.00 -13.22
CA ARG A 139 4.95 2.00 -12.07
C ARG A 139 5.31 0.55 -11.70
N PRO A 140 6.45 0.29 -11.03
CA PRO A 140 6.80 -1.06 -10.60
C PRO A 140 5.62 -1.65 -9.83
N THR A 141 5.06 -2.72 -10.40
CA THR A 141 3.87 -3.39 -9.91
C THR A 141 4.18 -4.86 -9.81
N ILE A 142 4.12 -5.42 -8.60
CA ILE A 142 4.26 -6.86 -8.39
C ILE A 142 2.86 -7.45 -8.25
N TYR A 143 2.64 -8.59 -8.89
CA TYR A 143 1.43 -9.39 -8.74
C TYR A 143 1.75 -10.60 -7.87
N LEU A 144 1.29 -10.58 -6.61
CA LEU A 144 1.34 -11.75 -5.75
C LEU A 144 0.09 -12.59 -5.99
N ARG A 145 0.27 -13.91 -6.07
CA ARG A 145 -0.82 -14.87 -6.29
C ARG A 145 -0.89 -15.82 -5.11
N LEU A 146 -2.11 -16.12 -4.69
CA LEU A 146 -2.39 -17.07 -3.63
C LEU A 146 -3.76 -17.71 -3.81
N PHE A 147 -3.93 -18.89 -3.24
CA PHE A 147 -5.23 -19.54 -3.10
C PHE A 147 -5.80 -19.26 -1.72
N ALA A 148 -7.10 -19.02 -1.62
CA ALA A 148 -7.81 -18.87 -0.36
C ALA A 148 -8.99 -19.85 -0.31
N LYS A 149 -9.19 -20.53 0.82
CA LYS A 149 -10.34 -21.40 1.07
C LYS A 149 -11.26 -20.76 2.11
N GLY A 150 -12.57 -20.90 1.92
CA GLY A 150 -13.60 -20.37 2.83
C GLY A 150 -14.17 -19.02 2.36
N ASN A 151 -14.87 -18.32 3.27
CA ASN A 151 -15.53 -17.04 2.96
C ASN A 151 -14.53 -15.87 2.95
N PHE A 152 -13.66 -15.86 1.92
CA PHE A 152 -12.65 -14.82 1.74
C PHE A 152 -13.28 -13.49 1.31
N ASP A 153 -12.97 -12.43 2.06
CA ASP A 153 -13.26 -11.04 1.75
C ASP A 153 -11.93 -10.26 1.70
N PRO A 154 -11.59 -9.64 0.56
CA PRO A 154 -10.37 -8.87 0.38
C PRO A 154 -10.09 -7.84 1.49
N LYS A 155 -11.11 -7.29 2.14
CA LYS A 155 -10.96 -6.26 3.19
C LYS A 155 -10.26 -6.76 4.46
N HIS A 156 -10.23 -8.07 4.67
CA HIS A 156 -9.60 -8.68 5.86
C HIS A 156 -8.20 -9.23 5.59
N LEU A 157 -7.70 -9.08 4.37
CA LEU A 157 -6.33 -9.40 4.03
C LEU A 157 -5.42 -8.22 4.37
N HIS A 158 -4.42 -8.49 5.20
CA HIS A 158 -3.40 -7.53 5.60
C HIS A 158 -2.07 -7.90 4.94
N VAL A 159 -1.43 -6.90 4.34
CA VAL A 159 -0.09 -7.03 3.75
C VAL A 159 0.89 -6.33 4.69
N GLU A 160 1.80 -7.10 5.28
CA GLU A 160 2.90 -6.59 6.08
C GLU A 160 4.10 -6.29 5.18
N TRP A 161 4.60 -5.06 5.29
CA TRP A 161 5.69 -4.55 4.49
C TRP A 161 6.52 -3.55 5.28
N HIS A 162 7.77 -3.34 4.86
CA HIS A 162 8.65 -2.28 5.36
C HIS A 162 9.42 -1.63 4.22
N TRP A 163 9.91 -0.41 4.45
CA TRP A 163 10.83 0.23 3.52
C TRP A 163 12.16 -0.50 3.54
N ALA A 164 12.73 -0.82 2.38
CA ALA A 164 13.97 -1.58 2.27
C ALA A 164 15.19 -0.85 2.85
N ASP A 165 15.08 0.46 3.10
CA ASP A 165 16.10 1.27 3.79
C ASP A 165 16.01 1.19 5.31
N GLY A 166 15.11 0.36 5.86
CA GLY A 166 14.97 0.13 7.29
C GLY A 166 14.20 1.21 8.04
N GLN A 167 13.68 2.24 7.34
CA GLN A 167 12.78 3.19 7.99
C GLN A 167 11.45 2.51 8.32
N LYS A 168 11.05 2.61 9.60
CA LYS A 168 9.76 2.07 10.04
C LYS A 168 8.60 2.89 9.44
N LYS A 169 7.52 2.17 9.15
CA LYS A 169 6.20 2.71 8.77
C LYS A 169 5.69 3.72 9.77
#